data_AF-A0A6P6VKS5-F1
#
_entry.id   AF-A0A6P6VKS5-F1
#
_cell.length_a   1.000
_cell.length_b   1.000
_cell.length_c   1.000
_cell.angle_alpha   90.00
_cell.angle_beta   90.00
_cell.angle_gamma   90.00
#
_symmetry.space_group_name_H-M   'P 1'
#
loop_
_entity.id
_entity.type
_entity.pdbx_description
1 polymer ?
#
loop_
_entity_poly.entity_id
_entity_poly.type
_entity_poly.pdbx_seq_one_letter_code
_entity_poly.pdbx_strand_id
1 'polypeptide(L)'
;MAAASKVKLKLLIDTKNQRVLFAEANKNTVDFLFFILSLPLGTVVRLLSNKGMLGCLGKLYESVENLDENYIQPNQSKGTPLKPRPPASSAASTPLLSLTCSETIEKATYTCSRGSGY
;
A
#
# COMPACT_ATOMS: atom_id res chain seq x y z
N MET A 1 -28.46 8.05 5.74
CA MET A 1 -27.47 8.87 5.01
C MET A 1 -26.10 8.56 5.58
N ALA A 2 -25.17 8.02 4.79
CA ALA A 2 -23.79 7.90 5.23
C ALA A 2 -23.21 9.32 5.37
N ALA A 3 -22.75 9.67 6.57
CA ALA A 3 -22.12 10.97 6.80
C ALA A 3 -20.85 11.07 5.94
N ALA A 4 -20.69 12.16 5.19
CA ALA A 4 -19.47 12.43 4.45
C ALA A 4 -18.29 12.48 5.42
N SER A 5 -17.38 11.52 5.33
CA SER A 5 -16.19 11.43 6.16
C SER A 5 -15.21 12.53 5.76
N LYS A 6 -15.19 13.62 6.54
CA LYS A 6 -14.29 14.76 6.30
C LYS A 6 -12.90 14.41 6.84
N VAL A 7 -11.92 14.29 5.94
CA VAL A 7 -10.50 14.16 6.31
C VAL A 7 -10.03 15.45 6.97
N LYS A 8 -9.37 15.34 8.13
CA LYS A 8 -8.77 16.47 8.85
C LYS A 8 -7.30 16.18 9.08
N LEU A 9 -6.45 17.13 8.69
CA LEU A 9 -4.99 17.08 8.86
C LEU A 9 -4.55 18.34 9.59
N LYS A 10 -3.61 18.20 10.52
CA LYS A 10 -2.93 19.31 11.18
C LYS A 10 -1.48 19.32 10.69
N LEU A 11 -1.07 20.43 10.07
CA LEU A 11 0.23 20.55 9.44
C LEU A 11 1.15 21.44 10.27
N LEU A 12 2.40 21.02 10.44
CA LEU A 12 3.48 21.92 10.84
C LEU A 12 4.20 22.37 9.57
N ILE A 13 4.17 23.67 9.29
CA ILE A 13 4.69 24.24 8.04
C ILE A 13 5.84 25.18 8.37
N ASP A 14 6.98 24.98 7.71
CA ASP A 14 8.03 25.98 7.62
C ASP A 14 7.67 26.96 6.50
N THR A 15 7.15 28.13 6.89
CA THR A 15 6.71 29.17 5.96
C THR A 15 7.87 29.86 5.24
N LYS A 16 9.09 29.84 5.80
CA LYS A 16 10.26 30.45 5.18
C LYS A 16 10.76 29.63 4.00
N ASN A 17 10.86 28.31 4.19
CA ASN A 17 11.31 27.39 3.16
C ASN A 17 10.18 26.81 2.30
N GLN A 18 8.93 27.19 2.59
CA GLN A 18 7.71 26.71 1.92
C GLN A 18 7.58 25.17 1.93
N ARG A 19 7.81 24.54 3.09
CA ARG A 19 7.79 23.07 3.24
C ARG A 19 6.92 22.64 4.41
N VAL A 20 6.24 21.50 4.26
CA VAL A 20 5.54 20.83 5.36
C VAL A 20 6.56 19.96 6.10
N LEU A 21 6.73 20.19 7.40
CA LEU A 21 7.63 19.43 8.25
C LEU A 21 6.95 18.19 8.83
N PHE A 22 5.70 18.33 9.26
CA PHE A 22 4.92 17.23 9.85
C PHE A 22 3.44 17.35 9.48
N ALA A 23 2.75 16.21 9.44
CA ALA A 23 1.31 16.12 9.28
C ALA A 23 0.73 15.14 10.31
N GLU A 24 -0.09 15.64 11.22
CA GLU A 24 -0.86 14.84 12.16
C GLU A 24 -2.24 14.55 11.57
N ALA A 25 -2.64 13.29 11.61
CA ALA A 25 -3.87 12.79 11.01
C ALA A 25 -4.57 11.81 11.95
N ASN A 26 -5.89 11.67 11.81
CA ASN A 26 -6.62 10.67 12.58
C ASN A 26 -6.29 9.24 12.09
N LYS A 27 -6.54 8.24 12.94
CA LYS A 27 -6.25 6.83 12.65
C LYS A 27 -6.77 6.38 11.29
N ASN A 28 -8.03 6.68 10.96
CA ASN A 28 -8.63 6.23 9.70
C ASN A 28 -7.94 6.81 8.46
N THR A 29 -7.48 8.07 8.54
CA THR A 29 -6.72 8.70 7.44
C THR A 29 -5.36 8.05 7.29
N VAL A 30 -4.67 7.79 8.41
CA VAL A 30 -3.36 7.13 8.43
C VAL A 30 -3.48 5.70 7.88
N ASP A 31 -4.45 4.94 8.37
CA ASP A 31 -4.73 3.57 7.91
C ASP A 31 -5.04 3.54 6.41
N PHE A 32 -5.84 4.49 5.91
CA PHE A 32 -6.14 4.60 4.49
C PHE A 32 -4.91 4.89 3.64
N LEU A 33 -4.02 5.78 4.10
CA LEU A 33 -2.76 6.07 3.42
C LEU A 33 -1.85 4.83 3.40
N PHE A 34 -1.65 4.17 4.55
CA PHE A 34 -0.86 2.93 4.61
C PHE A 34 -1.47 1.82 3.79
N PHE A 35 -2.79 1.74 3.72
CA PHE A 35 -3.49 0.79 2.87
C PHE A 35 -3.16 1.02 1.40
N ILE A 36 -3.19 2.27 0.91
CA ILE A 36 -2.75 2.60 -0.46
C ILE A 36 -1.29 2.23 -0.66
N LEU A 37 -0.42 2.54 0.30
CA LEU A 37 1.02 2.24 0.22
C LEU A 37 1.33 0.74 0.30
N SER A 38 0.43 -0.05 0.90
CA SER A 38 0.54 -1.52 0.96
C SER A 38 0.17 -2.19 -0.37
N LEU A 39 -0.51 -1.48 -1.27
CA LEU A 39 -0.83 -2.02 -2.59
C LEU A 39 0.49 -2.22 -3.36
N PRO A 40 0.67 -3.36 -4.06
CA PRO A 40 1.82 -3.56 -4.91
C PRO A 40 1.87 -2.48 -6.00
N LEU A 41 2.71 -1.47 -5.79
CA LEU A 41 2.79 -0.25 -6.61
C LEU A 41 2.97 -0.59 -8.09
N GLY A 42 3.81 -1.59 -8.39
CA GLY A 42 4.01 -2.09 -9.74
C GLY A 42 2.75 -2.63 -10.42
N THR A 43 1.88 -3.34 -9.67
CA THR A 43 0.60 -3.80 -10.20
C THR A 43 -0.32 -2.64 -10.52
N VAL A 44 -0.45 -1.69 -9.59
CA VAL A 44 -1.36 -0.55 -9.74
C VAL A 44 -0.94 0.33 -10.92
N VAL A 45 0.35 0.65 -11.01
CA VAL A 45 0.91 1.45 -12.12
C VAL A 45 0.71 0.73 -13.44
N ARG A 46 0.96 -0.58 -13.53
CA ARG A 46 0.71 -1.34 -14.77
C ARG A 46 -0.76 -1.30 -15.20
N LEU A 47 -1.69 -1.46 -14.25
CA LEU A 47 -3.13 -1.43 -14.53
C LEU A 47 -3.61 -0.03 -14.95
N LEU A 48 -3.10 1.02 -14.32
CA LEU A 48 -3.48 2.40 -14.58
C LEU A 48 -2.77 3.01 -15.81
N SER A 49 -1.58 2.52 -16.16
CA SER A 49 -0.85 2.90 -17.37
C SER A 49 -1.69 2.64 -18.62
N ASN A 50 -2.36 1.49 -18.67
CA ASN A 50 -3.25 1.12 -19.78
C ASN A 50 -4.48 2.04 -19.91
N LYS A 51 -4.78 2.83 -18.88
CA LYS A 51 -5.89 3.80 -18.86
C LYS A 51 -5.42 5.25 -18.97
N GLY A 52 -4.12 5.49 -19.18
CA GLY A 52 -3.54 6.84 -19.27
C GLY A 52 -3.59 7.64 -17.97
N MET A 53 -3.81 6.99 -16.82
CA MET A 53 -4.17 7.67 -15.57
C MET A 53 -3.12 7.42 -14.47
N LEU A 54 -1.91 7.94 -14.65
CA LEU A 54 -0.80 7.72 -13.72
C LEU A 54 -0.56 8.85 -12.73
N GLY A 55 -0.93 10.09 -13.05
CA GLY A 55 -0.83 11.24 -12.14
C GLY A 55 0.47 11.28 -11.32
N CYS A 56 0.35 11.49 -10.01
CA CYS A 56 1.48 11.42 -9.07
C CYS A 56 1.98 9.98 -8.80
N LEU A 57 1.18 8.95 -9.09
CA LEU A 57 1.55 7.55 -8.89
C LEU A 57 2.66 7.12 -9.86
N GLY A 58 2.64 7.62 -11.10
CA GLY A 58 3.72 7.41 -12.06
C GLY A 58 5.05 8.01 -11.56
N LYS A 59 4.99 9.20 -10.96
CA LYS A 59 6.16 9.85 -10.34
C LYS A 59 6.67 9.11 -9.11
N LEU A 60 5.76 8.54 -8.32
CA LEU A 60 6.14 7.67 -7.20
C LEU A 60 6.84 6.40 -7.69
N TYR A 61 6.31 5.75 -8.74
CA TYR A 61 6.93 4.57 -9.34
C TYR A 61 8.34 4.87 -9.88
N GLU A 62 8.48 5.94 -10.64
CA GLU A 62 9.78 6.43 -11.16
C GLU A 62 10.78 6.71 -10.02
N SER A 63 10.31 7.28 -8.90
CA SER A 63 11.14 7.53 -7.72
C SER A 63 11.65 6.24 -7.07
N VAL A 64 10.79 5.22 -6.94
CA VAL A 64 11.18 3.91 -6.37
C VAL A 64 12.11 3.15 -7.32
N GLU A 65 11.91 3.27 -8.63
CA GLU A 65 12.80 2.69 -9.64
C GLU A 65 14.21 3.30 -9.58
N ASN A 66 14.30 4.61 -9.33
CA ASN A 66 15.56 5.35 -9.22
C ASN A 66 16.14 5.42 -7.79
N LEU A 67 15.48 4.83 -6.79
CA LEU A 67 15.96 4.84 -5.40
C LEU A 67 17.33 4.15 -5.31
N ASP A 68 18.24 4.60 -4.45
CA ASP A 68 19.52 3.90 -4.27
C ASP A 68 19.29 2.53 -3.57
N GLU A 69 20.04 1.49 -3.97
CA GLU A 69 19.93 0.15 -3.34
C GLU A 69 20.25 0.19 -1.84
N ASN A 70 21.04 1.17 -1.37
CA ASN A 70 21.33 1.37 0.04
C ASN A 70 20.09 1.67 0.90
N TYR A 71 18.98 2.10 0.28
CA TYR A 71 17.70 2.33 0.97
C TYR A 71 16.76 1.12 0.91
N ILE A 72 17.15 0.03 0.24
CA ILE A 72 16.40 -1.22 0.19
C ILE A 72 16.87 -2.13 1.33
N GLN A 73 15.95 -2.92 1.89
CA GLN A 73 16.32 -3.88 2.93
C GLN A 73 17.38 -4.88 2.42
N PRO A 74 18.35 -5.28 3.25
CA PRO A 74 19.33 -6.29 2.88
C PRO A 74 18.64 -7.56 2.38
N ASN A 75 19.17 -8.17 1.31
CA ASN A 75 18.61 -9.36 0.65
C ASN A 75 17.24 -9.17 -0.02
N GLN A 76 16.77 -7.94 -0.21
CA GLN A 76 15.62 -7.62 -1.05
C GLN A 76 16.08 -6.99 -2.38
N SER A 77 15.26 -7.12 -3.41
CA SER A 77 15.49 -6.47 -4.71
C SER A 77 14.38 -5.46 -5.00
N LYS A 78 14.71 -4.38 -5.70
CA LYS A 78 13.70 -3.43 -6.23
C LYS A 78 12.68 -4.08 -7.17
N GLY A 79 13.01 -5.23 -7.74
CA GLY A 79 12.12 -5.99 -8.60
C GLY A 79 10.84 -6.44 -7.89
N THR A 80 10.89 -6.72 -6.59
CA THR A 80 9.72 -7.19 -5.83
C THR A 80 8.59 -6.14 -5.75
N PRO A 81 8.84 -4.87 -5.34
CA PRO A 81 7.80 -3.84 -5.32
C PRO A 81 7.41 -3.30 -6.70
N LEU A 82 8.35 -3.25 -7.66
CA LEU A 82 8.10 -2.69 -9.00
C LEU A 82 7.45 -3.69 -9.97
N LYS A 83 7.77 -4.98 -9.82
CA LYS A 83 7.25 -6.07 -10.66
C LYS A 83 6.78 -7.23 -9.77
N PRO A 84 5.73 -7.01 -8.96
CA PRO A 84 5.16 -8.06 -8.14
C PRO A 84 4.74 -9.24 -9.03
N ARG A 85 5.34 -10.40 -8.79
CA ARG A 85 4.91 -11.65 -9.42
C ARG A 85 3.57 -12.02 -8.79
N PRO A 86 2.51 -12.27 -9.58
CA PRO A 86 1.27 -12.79 -9.01
C PRO A 86 1.60 -14.09 -8.27
N PRO A 87 1.08 -14.30 -7.05
CA PRO A 87 1.35 -15.54 -6.33
C PRO A 87 0.92 -16.71 -7.21
N ALA A 88 1.87 -17.60 -7.49
CA ALA A 88 1.55 -18.89 -8.08
C ALA A 88 0.88 -19.68 -6.96
N SER A 89 -0.46 -19.75 -6.99
CA SER A 89 -1.33 -20.37 -5.98
C SER A 89 -1.48 -19.61 -4.65
N SER A 90 -2.63 -19.84 -4.02
CA SER A 90 -3.37 -19.01 -3.05
C SER A 90 -2.67 -18.70 -1.72
N ALA A 91 -3.03 -17.55 -1.12
CA ALA A 91 -3.27 -17.32 0.33
C ALA A 91 -2.97 -15.88 0.84
N ALA A 92 -2.43 -14.98 0.02
CA ALA A 92 -2.25 -13.58 0.45
C ALA A 92 -3.51 -12.77 0.11
N SER A 93 -4.43 -12.71 1.07
CA SER A 93 -5.62 -11.86 0.98
C SER A 93 -5.21 -10.39 1.10
N THR A 94 -4.77 -9.77 0.00
CA THR A 94 -4.82 -8.31 -0.16
C THR A 94 -6.17 -8.00 -0.81
N PRO A 95 -7.20 -7.60 -0.04
CA PRO A 95 -8.59 -7.63 -0.49
C PRO A 95 -8.91 -6.67 -1.65
N LEU A 96 -8.03 -5.72 -2.01
CA LEU A 96 -8.34 -4.76 -3.06
C LEU A 96 -7.86 -5.12 -4.48
N LEU A 97 -6.93 -6.06 -4.62
CA LEU A 97 -6.31 -6.39 -5.92
C LEU A 97 -6.48 -7.84 -6.35
N SER A 98 -7.27 -8.63 -5.60
CA SER A 98 -7.75 -9.92 -6.08
C SER A 98 -8.82 -9.69 -7.14
N LEU A 99 -8.41 -9.47 -8.39
CA LEU A 99 -9.27 -9.42 -9.57
C LEU A 99 -9.88 -10.79 -9.95
N THR A 100 -10.14 -11.66 -8.97
CA THR A 100 -10.91 -12.88 -9.18
C THR A 100 -12.34 -12.64 -8.75
N CYS A 101 -13.16 -12.33 -9.75
CA CYS A 101 -14.61 -12.47 -9.67
C CYS A 101 -14.92 -13.93 -9.26
N SER A 102 -15.60 -14.10 -8.11
CA SER A 102 -16.59 -15.15 -7.79
C SER A 102 -16.73 -15.32 -6.27
N GLU A 103 -17.98 -15.31 -5.82
CA GLU A 103 -18.46 -15.26 -4.44
C GLU A 103 -18.12 -16.51 -3.60
N THR A 104 -17.88 -16.32 -2.29
CA THR A 104 -18.64 -16.90 -1.15
C THR A 104 -17.80 -16.64 0.13
N ILE A 105 -18.35 -15.86 1.07
CA ILE A 105 -17.66 -15.56 2.34
C ILE A 105 -17.85 -16.74 3.29
N GLU A 106 -16.85 -17.61 3.39
CA GLU A 106 -16.77 -18.56 4.50
C GLU A 106 -15.99 -17.97 5.67
N LYS A 107 -16.61 -18.02 6.85
CA LYS A 107 -16.12 -17.39 8.08
C LYS A 107 -15.01 -18.27 8.67
N ALA A 108 -13.75 -17.92 8.45
CA ALA A 108 -12.62 -18.66 9.03
C ALA A 108 -12.29 -18.14 10.45
N THR A 109 -12.44 -19.00 11.46
CA THR A 109 -11.91 -18.78 12.81
C THR A 109 -10.51 -19.36 12.96
N TYR A 110 -9.58 -18.55 13.46
CA TYR A 110 -8.22 -18.98 13.76
C TYR A 110 -8.13 -19.51 15.19
N THR A 111 -7.58 -20.71 15.37
CA THR A 111 -7.18 -21.24 16.67
C THR A 111 -5.66 -21.44 16.69
N CYS A 112 -5.04 -21.08 17.80
CA CYS A 112 -3.61 -21.25 18.01
C CYS A 112 -3.36 -22.56 18.76
N SER A 113 -2.56 -23.45 18.17
CA SER A 113 -2.07 -24.65 18.85
C SER A 113 -0.97 -24.23 19.84
N ARG A 114 -1.23 -24.35 21.14
CA ARG A 114 -0.17 -24.25 22.15
C ARG A 114 0.83 -25.38 21.93
N GLY A 115 2.00 -25.04 21.40
CA GLY A 115 3.14 -25.95 21.37
C GLY A 115 3.54 -26.32 22.81
N SER A 116 3.43 -27.60 23.14
CA SER A 116 4.05 -28.17 24.32
C SER A 116 5.54 -28.32 24.03
N GLY A 117 6.37 -27.66 24.82
CA GLY A 117 7.82 -27.83 24.81
C GLY A 117 8.38 -27.47 26.17
N TYR A 118 8.51 -28.49 27.02
CA TYR A 118 9.53 -28.54 28.06
C TYR A 118 10.76 -29.22 27.44
#